data_AF-A0A7U2N363-F1
#
_entry.id   AF-A0A7U2N363-F1
#
_cell.length_a   1.000
_cell.length_b   1.000
_cell.length_c   1.000
_cell.angle_alpha   90.00
_cell.angle_beta   90.00
_cell.angle_gamma   90.00
#
_symmetry.space_group_name_H-M   'P 1'
#
loop_
_entity.id
_entity.type
_entity.pdbx_description
1 polymer ?
#
loop_
_entity_poly.entity_id
_entity_poly.type
_entity_poly.pdbx_seq_one_letter_code
_entity_poly.pdbx_strand_id
1 'polypeptide(L)'
;MGQTIYVVTSGRDSAEIYKNTNTMSFEIFVRKFTRSCGASDELLDRLYGVQTASAMPVTFAGSEPNNESKSLGERTHDFHGMQLLPGAHLPEVTAIFKDFFEEKLRMRYFSQGKPYITSTGQGWVSLKLLKFVSDYFVDAGQRVYFGKLLGEINPNLISTFLELEDRSWQILYEIPAPFARKAHQARDGIIDAIQKWFDTAPGDRPDGSWWMSTMEAEMKSLAFSSREIVGGKVLRKGNREKTR
;
A
#
# COMPACT_ATOMS: atom_id res chain seq x y z
N MET A 1 -16.72 15.83 -20.19
CA MET A 1 -16.90 14.77 -21.21
C MET A 1 -17.43 13.53 -20.53
N GLY A 2 -18.42 12.85 -21.11
CA GLY A 2 -18.95 11.59 -20.57
C GLY A 2 -18.09 10.40 -21.01
N GLN A 3 -17.94 9.41 -20.13
CA GLN A 3 -17.34 8.12 -20.46
C GLN A 3 -18.46 7.08 -20.61
N THR A 4 -18.37 6.21 -21.61
CA THR A 4 -19.27 5.06 -21.74
C THR A 4 -18.72 3.90 -20.92
N ILE A 5 -19.50 3.42 -19.96
CA ILE A 5 -19.13 2.28 -19.11
C ILE A 5 -19.97 1.08 -19.56
N TYR A 6 -19.29 -0.02 -19.93
CA TYR A 6 -19.93 -1.29 -20.23
C TYR A 6 -19.90 -2.18 -18.98
N VAL A 7 -21.06 -2.66 -18.55
CA VAL A 7 -21.18 -3.53 -17.37
C VAL A 7 -21.42 -4.96 -17.82
N VAL A 8 -20.47 -5.84 -17.50
CA VAL A 8 -20.57 -7.28 -17.81
C VAL A 8 -21.03 -8.01 -16.56
N THR A 9 -22.21 -8.62 -16.64
CA THR A 9 -22.88 -9.27 -15.49
C THR A 9 -22.77 -10.80 -15.50
N SER A 10 -22.41 -11.39 -16.64
CA SER A 10 -22.17 -12.82 -16.78
C SER A 10 -20.85 -13.21 -16.13
N GLY A 11 -20.89 -14.18 -15.22
CA GLY A 11 -19.68 -14.69 -14.55
C GLY A 11 -18.67 -15.30 -15.52
N ARG A 12 -19.16 -15.97 -16.57
CA ARG A 12 -18.33 -16.54 -17.64
C ARG A 12 -17.60 -15.43 -18.41
N ASP A 13 -18.34 -14.43 -18.86
CA ASP A 13 -17.77 -13.37 -19.70
C ASP A 13 -16.83 -12.47 -18.90
N SER A 14 -17.16 -12.22 -17.62
CA SER A 14 -16.26 -11.54 -16.68
C SER A 14 -14.93 -12.27 -16.52
N ALA A 15 -14.95 -13.60 -16.38
CA ALA A 15 -13.73 -14.40 -16.28
C ALA A 15 -12.89 -14.38 -17.57
N GLU A 16 -13.53 -14.39 -18.75
CA GLU A 16 -12.81 -14.29 -20.03
C GLU A 16 -12.20 -12.91 -20.25
N ILE A 17 -12.90 -11.83 -19.87
CA ILE A 17 -12.37 -10.47 -19.92
C ILE A 17 -11.18 -10.31 -18.97
N TYR A 18 -11.27 -10.84 -17.76
CA TYR A 18 -10.19 -10.74 -16.76
C TYR A 18 -8.89 -11.39 -17.24
N LYS A 19 -8.97 -12.49 -18.00
CA LYS A 19 -7.80 -13.17 -18.60
C LYS A 19 -7.23 -12.43 -19.82
N ASN A 20 -8.03 -11.58 -20.47
CA ASN A 20 -7.63 -10.92 -21.71
C ASN A 20 -6.82 -9.67 -21.43
N THR A 21 -5.52 -9.84 -21.18
CA THR A 21 -4.56 -8.75 -20.97
C THR A 21 -4.08 -8.09 -22.26
N ASN A 22 -4.43 -8.65 -23.43
CA ASN A 22 -3.95 -8.16 -24.73
C ASN A 22 -4.80 -7.00 -25.25
N THR A 23 -6.13 -7.08 -25.09
CA THR A 23 -7.04 -6.04 -25.58
C THR A 23 -7.63 -5.18 -24.46
N MET A 24 -7.56 -5.64 -23.20
CA MET A 24 -8.09 -4.92 -22.04
C MET A 24 -6.94 -4.61 -21.08
N SER A 25 -6.85 -3.36 -20.62
CA SER A 25 -5.80 -2.93 -19.70
C SER A 25 -6.39 -2.44 -18.39
N PHE A 26 -5.96 -3.08 -17.29
CA PHE A 26 -6.24 -2.61 -15.93
C PHE A 26 -5.31 -1.45 -15.51
N GLU A 27 -4.18 -1.28 -16.19
CA GLU A 27 -3.17 -0.25 -15.90
C GLU A 27 -3.77 1.16 -15.93
N ILE A 28 -4.69 1.43 -16.86
CA ILE A 28 -5.36 2.73 -16.98
C ILE A 28 -6.07 3.11 -15.66
N PHE A 29 -6.72 2.14 -15.03
CA PHE A 29 -7.38 2.34 -13.75
C PHE A 29 -6.35 2.57 -12.63
N VAL A 30 -5.29 1.76 -12.58
CA VAL A 30 -4.23 1.91 -11.57
C VAL A 30 -3.55 3.27 -11.67
N ARG A 31 -3.16 3.70 -12.88
CA ARG A 31 -2.59 5.04 -13.13
C ARG A 31 -3.51 6.15 -12.63
N LYS A 32 -4.81 6.06 -12.92
CA LYS A 32 -5.79 7.05 -12.45
C LYS A 32 -5.86 7.08 -10.93
N PHE A 33 -5.94 5.92 -10.28
CA PHE A 33 -5.96 5.82 -8.82
C PHE A 33 -4.69 6.41 -8.20
N THR A 34 -3.51 6.00 -8.67
CA THR A 34 -2.23 6.48 -8.16
C THR A 34 -2.06 8.00 -8.38
N ARG A 35 -2.53 8.54 -9.51
CA ARG A 35 -2.59 9.98 -9.75
C ARG A 35 -3.50 10.71 -8.75
N SER A 36 -4.67 10.16 -8.43
CA SER A 36 -5.60 10.73 -7.42
C SER A 36 -4.98 10.78 -6.02
N CYS A 37 -4.02 9.88 -5.74
CA CYS A 37 -3.22 9.88 -4.52
C CYS A 37 -2.06 10.89 -4.52
N GLY A 38 -1.73 11.49 -5.67
CA GLY A 38 -0.75 12.58 -5.77
C GLY A 38 0.44 12.30 -6.69
N ALA A 39 0.54 11.12 -7.30
CA ALA A 39 1.61 10.82 -8.26
C ALA A 39 1.52 11.71 -9.50
N SER A 40 2.68 12.10 -10.04
CA SER A 40 2.76 12.82 -11.31
C SER A 40 2.77 11.88 -12.51
N ASP A 41 2.54 12.40 -13.70
CA ASP A 41 2.55 11.61 -14.93
C ASP A 41 3.96 11.09 -15.24
N GLU A 42 4.99 11.91 -14.97
CA GLU A 42 6.39 11.50 -15.14
C GLU A 42 6.77 10.33 -14.23
N LEU A 43 6.20 10.28 -13.02
CA LEU A 43 6.39 9.16 -12.10
C LEU A 43 5.74 7.88 -12.65
N LEU A 44 4.50 8.00 -13.13
CA LEU A 44 3.76 6.87 -13.69
C LEU A 44 4.42 6.35 -14.97
N ASP A 45 4.93 7.22 -15.83
CA ASP A 45 5.65 6.84 -17.04
C ASP A 45 6.96 6.12 -16.74
N ARG A 46 7.66 6.48 -15.66
CA ARG A 46 8.84 5.73 -15.20
C ARG A 46 8.46 4.36 -14.61
N LEU A 47 7.37 4.30 -13.85
CA LEU A 47 6.93 3.05 -13.20
C LEU A 47 6.46 2.00 -14.21
N TYR A 48 5.73 2.45 -15.25
CA TYR A 48 5.12 1.60 -16.28
C TYR A 48 5.86 1.64 -17.63
N GLY A 49 6.97 2.35 -17.73
CA GLY A 49 7.81 2.38 -18.93
C GLY A 49 8.52 1.04 -19.19
N VAL A 50 8.94 0.82 -20.43
CA VAL A 50 9.73 -0.35 -20.82
C VAL A 50 11.07 -0.33 -20.11
N GLN A 51 11.37 -1.37 -19.32
CA GLN A 51 12.63 -1.49 -18.59
C GLN A 51 13.54 -2.51 -19.28
N THR A 52 14.80 -2.14 -19.48
CA THR A 52 15.80 -2.99 -20.15
C THR A 52 16.55 -3.90 -19.19
N ALA A 53 16.47 -3.66 -17.88
CA ALA A 53 17.10 -4.48 -16.87
C ALA A 53 16.39 -4.32 -15.53
N SER A 54 16.16 -5.45 -14.86
CA SER A 54 15.74 -5.52 -13.47
C SER A 54 16.97 -5.53 -12.55
N ALA A 55 16.86 -4.94 -11.35
CA ALA A 55 17.88 -5.16 -10.31
C ALA A 55 17.82 -6.59 -9.72
N MET A 56 16.63 -7.23 -9.74
CA MET A 56 16.40 -8.56 -9.14
C MET A 56 15.76 -9.57 -10.11
N PRO A 57 16.25 -10.81 -10.24
CA PRO A 57 15.55 -11.83 -11.01
C PRO A 57 14.20 -12.18 -10.36
N VAL A 58 13.15 -12.37 -11.17
CA VAL A 58 11.85 -12.89 -10.70
C VAL A 58 11.87 -14.41 -10.88
N THR A 59 11.83 -15.15 -9.78
CA THR A 59 11.79 -16.62 -9.79
C THR A 59 10.73 -17.12 -8.82
N PHE A 60 9.69 -17.78 -9.32
CA PHE A 60 8.76 -18.53 -8.46
C PHE A 60 9.26 -19.96 -8.28
N ALA A 61 8.96 -20.57 -7.13
CA ALA A 61 9.32 -21.96 -6.86
C ALA A 61 8.74 -22.88 -7.95
N GLY A 62 9.62 -23.57 -8.69
CA GLY A 62 9.24 -24.49 -9.76
C GLY A 62 8.96 -23.83 -11.12
N SER A 63 9.34 -22.57 -11.34
CA SER A 63 9.20 -21.88 -12.64
C SER A 63 10.56 -21.46 -13.21
N GLU A 64 10.68 -21.46 -14.54
CA GLU A 64 11.80 -20.86 -15.26
C GLU A 64 11.84 -19.34 -15.03
N PRO A 65 13.02 -18.68 -15.00
CA PRO A 65 13.12 -17.24 -14.87
C PRO A 65 12.35 -16.54 -15.98
N ASN A 66 11.39 -15.68 -15.62
CA ASN A 66 10.68 -14.89 -16.62
C ASN A 66 11.57 -13.73 -17.08
N ASN A 67 12.04 -13.79 -18.33
CA ASN A 67 12.86 -12.77 -18.98
C ASN A 67 12.05 -11.77 -19.82
N GLU A 68 10.73 -11.77 -19.75
CA GLU A 68 9.91 -10.76 -20.43
C GLU A 68 10.17 -9.35 -19.88
N SER A 69 10.24 -8.35 -20.77
CA SER A 69 10.48 -6.95 -20.41
C SER A 69 9.25 -6.32 -19.77
N LYS A 70 8.91 -6.76 -18.56
CA LYS A 70 7.85 -6.14 -17.76
C LYS A 70 8.35 -4.85 -17.12
N SER A 71 7.50 -3.84 -17.11
CA SER A 71 7.70 -2.63 -16.31
C SER A 71 7.68 -2.96 -14.80
N LEU A 72 8.26 -2.10 -13.95
CA LEU A 72 8.22 -2.30 -12.50
C LEU A 72 6.78 -2.31 -11.96
N GLY A 73 5.88 -1.52 -12.56
CA GLY A 73 4.45 -1.55 -12.24
C GLY A 73 3.82 -2.92 -12.45
N GLU A 74 4.17 -3.63 -13.52
CA GLU A 74 3.69 -4.99 -13.78
C GLU A 74 4.36 -6.02 -12.86
N ARG A 75 5.66 -5.86 -12.59
CA ARG A 75 6.43 -6.76 -11.71
C ARG A 75 6.03 -6.66 -10.25
N THR A 76 5.38 -5.57 -9.85
CA THR A 76 4.84 -5.38 -8.50
C THR A 76 3.92 -6.55 -8.10
N HIS A 77 3.08 -7.02 -9.02
CA HIS A 77 2.22 -8.18 -8.80
C HIS A 77 3.02 -9.47 -8.63
N ASP A 78 4.06 -9.66 -9.44
CA ASP A 78 4.90 -10.86 -9.36
C ASP A 78 5.63 -10.94 -8.02
N PHE A 79 6.24 -9.84 -7.57
CA PHE A 79 6.87 -9.76 -6.25
C PHE A 79 5.85 -9.97 -5.13
N HIS A 80 4.64 -9.42 -5.25
CA HIS A 80 3.60 -9.62 -4.24
C HIS A 80 3.18 -11.10 -4.16
N GLY A 81 3.10 -11.77 -5.31
CA GLY A 81 2.94 -13.22 -5.41
C GLY A 81 4.06 -13.99 -4.72
N MET A 82 5.33 -13.62 -4.94
CA MET A 82 6.48 -14.25 -4.28
C MET A 82 6.44 -14.10 -2.75
N GLN A 83 5.87 -13.00 -2.24
CA GLN A 83 5.71 -12.74 -0.81
C GLN A 83 4.60 -13.59 -0.17
N LEU A 84 3.48 -13.79 -0.86
CA LEU A 84 2.23 -14.31 -0.27
C LEU A 84 1.82 -15.71 -0.72
N LEU A 85 2.38 -16.23 -1.80
CA LEU A 85 2.14 -17.60 -2.25
C LEU A 85 3.12 -18.57 -1.55
N PRO A 86 2.81 -19.88 -1.54
CA PRO A 86 3.73 -20.89 -0.99
C PRO A 86 5.14 -20.73 -1.55
N GLY A 87 6.11 -20.51 -0.65
CA GLY A 87 7.47 -20.14 -1.01
C GLY A 87 8.28 -19.72 0.22
N ALA A 88 9.45 -19.12 -0.02
CA ALA A 88 10.39 -18.76 1.05
C ALA A 88 9.88 -17.65 1.99
N HIS A 89 9.04 -16.74 1.49
CA HIS A 89 8.68 -15.51 2.22
C HIS A 89 7.34 -15.59 2.97
N LEU A 90 6.42 -16.48 2.56
CA LEU A 90 5.14 -16.64 3.24
C LEU A 90 5.26 -17.07 4.73
N PRO A 91 6.21 -17.95 5.13
CA PRO A 91 6.41 -18.30 6.53
C PRO A 91 6.72 -17.09 7.44
N GLU A 92 7.49 -16.11 6.95
CA GLU A 92 7.82 -14.88 7.70
C GLU A 92 6.57 -14.07 8.01
N VAL A 93 5.72 -13.85 7.00
CA VAL A 93 4.43 -13.15 7.15
C VAL A 93 3.54 -13.88 8.15
N THR A 94 3.45 -15.21 8.01
CA THR A 94 2.60 -16.05 8.86
C THR A 94 3.04 -16.00 10.32
N ALA A 95 4.35 -16.03 10.59
CA ALA A 95 4.90 -15.93 11.93
C ALA A 95 4.55 -14.58 12.59
N ILE A 96 4.74 -13.47 11.87
CA ILE A 96 4.41 -12.13 12.39
C ILE A 96 2.92 -12.01 12.71
N PHE A 97 2.04 -12.46 11.82
CA PHE A 97 0.59 -12.45 12.07
C PHE A 97 0.20 -13.29 13.28
N LYS A 98 0.71 -14.53 13.36
CA LYS A 98 0.44 -15.45 14.47
C LYS A 98 0.87 -14.83 15.79
N ASP A 99 2.12 -14.37 15.88
CA ASP A 99 2.68 -13.83 17.12
C ASP A 99 1.96 -12.54 17.54
N PHE A 100 1.58 -11.68 16.57
CA PHE A 100 0.76 -10.50 16.82
C PHE A 100 -0.58 -10.87 17.47
N PHE A 101 -1.32 -11.81 16.89
CA PHE A 101 -2.64 -12.19 17.43
C PHE A 101 -2.51 -12.92 18.77
N GLU A 102 -1.54 -13.80 18.95
CA GLU A 102 -1.29 -14.49 20.22
C GLU A 102 -0.91 -13.53 21.36
N GLU A 103 -0.24 -12.41 21.05
CA GLU A 103 0.01 -11.35 22.01
C GLU A 103 -1.26 -10.51 22.24
N LYS A 104 -1.82 -9.93 21.18
CA LYS A 104 -2.82 -8.85 21.26
C LYS A 104 -4.23 -9.32 21.58
N LEU A 105 -4.56 -10.58 21.36
CA LEU A 105 -5.86 -11.16 21.73
C LEU A 105 -5.93 -11.64 23.18
N ARG A 106 -4.86 -11.50 23.96
CA ARG A 106 -4.93 -11.77 25.41
C ARG A 106 -5.86 -10.76 26.07
N MET A 107 -6.78 -11.24 26.93
CA MET A 107 -7.76 -10.43 27.67
C MET A 107 -7.19 -9.11 28.22
N ARG A 108 -5.98 -9.15 28.78
CA ARG A 108 -5.32 -7.98 29.39
C ARG A 108 -5.04 -6.83 28.41
N TYR A 109 -4.85 -7.11 27.13
CA TYR A 109 -4.55 -6.09 26.12
C TYR A 109 -5.81 -5.68 25.36
N PHE A 110 -6.65 -6.64 24.97
CA PHE A 110 -7.79 -6.32 24.11
C PHE A 110 -8.95 -5.65 24.87
N SER A 111 -9.03 -5.78 26.20
CA SER A 111 -10.09 -5.19 27.02
C SER A 111 -9.89 -3.70 27.36
N GLN A 112 -8.81 -3.06 26.88
CA GLN A 112 -8.40 -1.73 27.35
C GLN A 112 -8.44 -0.66 26.26
N GLY A 113 -9.01 0.50 26.60
CA GLY A 113 -8.71 1.79 25.97
C GLY A 113 -9.08 1.98 24.49
N LYS A 114 -9.78 1.02 23.87
CA LYS A 114 -10.19 1.13 22.46
C LYS A 114 -11.57 1.80 22.33
N PRO A 115 -11.75 2.77 21.41
CA PRO A 115 -12.99 3.54 21.28
C PRO A 115 -14.18 2.72 20.76
N TYR A 116 -13.94 1.51 20.25
CA TYR A 116 -14.96 0.60 19.77
C TYR A 116 -15.42 -0.42 20.83
N ILE A 117 -14.86 -0.39 22.04
CA ILE A 117 -15.36 -1.17 23.19
C ILE A 117 -16.57 -0.45 23.78
N THR A 118 -17.66 -1.18 23.96
CA THR A 118 -18.92 -0.63 24.48
C THR A 118 -19.14 -0.96 25.96
N SER A 119 -18.66 -2.11 26.41
CA SER A 119 -18.70 -2.51 27.82
C SER A 119 -17.73 -3.66 28.09
N THR A 120 -17.34 -3.83 29.35
CA THR A 120 -16.40 -4.85 29.81
C THR A 120 -16.91 -5.50 31.09
N GLY A 121 -16.64 -6.78 31.28
CA GLY A 121 -16.84 -7.45 32.56
C GLY A 121 -15.76 -8.52 32.81
N GLN A 122 -15.92 -9.31 33.87
CA GLN A 122 -14.98 -10.39 34.16
C GLN A 122 -15.06 -11.46 33.06
N GLY A 123 -13.97 -11.61 32.31
CA GLY A 123 -13.84 -12.61 31.25
C GLY A 123 -14.60 -12.31 29.96
N TRP A 124 -15.21 -11.12 29.81
CA TRP A 124 -15.93 -10.75 28.59
C TRP A 124 -15.78 -9.26 28.24
N VAL A 125 -15.92 -8.97 26.96
CA VAL A 125 -15.89 -7.61 26.40
C VAL A 125 -16.95 -7.53 25.31
N SER A 126 -17.76 -6.47 25.31
CA SER A 126 -18.63 -6.12 24.19
C SER A 126 -17.99 -5.02 23.38
N LEU A 127 -17.96 -5.18 22.06
CA LEU A 127 -17.30 -4.25 21.14
C LEU A 127 -17.97 -4.23 19.77
N LYS A 128 -17.64 -3.22 18.95
CA LYS A 128 -18.04 -3.16 17.54
C LYS A 128 -17.11 -4.04 16.70
N LEU A 129 -17.61 -5.21 16.28
CA LEU A 129 -16.82 -6.24 15.60
C LEU A 129 -16.03 -5.72 14.39
N LEU A 130 -16.69 -4.97 13.49
CA LEU A 130 -16.02 -4.44 12.29
C LEU A 130 -14.82 -3.56 12.65
N LYS A 131 -14.98 -2.61 13.59
CA LYS A 131 -13.89 -1.71 13.99
C LYS A 131 -12.76 -2.45 14.71
N PHE A 132 -13.09 -3.48 15.49
CA PHE A 132 -12.09 -4.35 16.11
C PHE A 132 -11.27 -5.13 15.08
N VAL A 133 -11.95 -5.80 14.14
CA VAL A 133 -11.28 -6.57 13.09
C VAL A 133 -10.41 -5.66 12.23
N SER A 134 -10.94 -4.52 11.76
CA SER A 134 -10.18 -3.58 10.94
C SER A 134 -8.95 -3.03 11.68
N ASP A 135 -9.06 -2.64 12.94
CA ASP A 135 -7.93 -2.14 13.75
C ASP A 135 -6.82 -3.18 13.87
N TYR A 136 -7.16 -4.43 14.20
CA TYR A 136 -6.18 -5.49 14.39
C TYR A 136 -5.52 -5.95 13.07
N PHE A 137 -6.29 -6.08 11.99
CA PHE A 137 -5.73 -6.48 10.70
C PHE A 137 -4.83 -5.40 10.09
N VAL A 138 -5.20 -4.12 10.25
CA VAL A 138 -4.36 -3.02 9.75
C VAL A 138 -3.07 -2.90 10.58
N ASP A 139 -3.11 -3.07 11.91
CA ASP A 139 -1.90 -3.08 12.77
C ASP A 139 -0.98 -4.27 12.44
N ALA A 140 -1.55 -5.48 12.33
CA ALA A 140 -0.79 -6.66 11.93
C ALA A 140 -0.16 -6.49 10.53
N GLY A 141 -0.93 -6.01 9.55
CA GLY A 141 -0.44 -5.74 8.20
C GLY A 141 0.66 -4.68 8.18
N GLN A 142 0.49 -3.60 8.92
CA GLN A 142 1.50 -2.55 9.09
C GLN A 142 2.83 -3.13 9.59
N ARG A 143 2.78 -4.02 10.59
CA ARG A 143 3.99 -4.68 11.14
C ARG A 143 4.64 -5.63 10.15
N VAL A 144 3.85 -6.38 9.40
CA VAL A 144 4.36 -7.30 8.38
C VAL A 144 5.14 -6.54 7.31
N TYR A 145 4.56 -5.47 6.76
CA TYR A 145 5.19 -4.77 5.64
C TYR A 145 6.29 -3.81 6.11
N PHE A 146 6.05 -3.04 7.18
CA PHE A 146 6.91 -1.92 7.56
C PHE A 146 7.62 -2.11 8.92
N GLY A 147 7.42 -3.24 9.59
CA GLY A 147 8.01 -3.46 10.92
C GLY A 147 7.38 -2.58 12.00
N LYS A 148 8.05 -2.44 13.15
CA LYS A 148 7.50 -1.63 14.27
C LYS A 148 7.66 -0.12 14.08
N LEU A 149 8.74 0.28 13.41
CA LEU A 149 9.16 1.68 13.27
C LEU A 149 8.05 2.57 12.69
N LEU A 150 7.28 2.10 11.70
CA LEU A 150 6.24 2.92 11.09
C LEU A 150 5.15 3.32 12.11
N GLY A 151 4.80 2.43 13.05
CA GLY A 151 3.89 2.74 14.14
C GLY A 151 4.49 3.67 15.20
N GLU A 152 5.81 3.69 15.36
CA GLU A 152 6.52 4.63 16.23
C GLU A 152 6.59 6.04 15.61
N ILE A 153 6.78 6.12 14.29
CA ILE A 153 6.75 7.36 13.50
C ILE A 153 5.37 8.02 13.59
N ASN A 154 4.30 7.22 13.50
CA ASN A 154 2.94 7.71 13.61
C ASN A 154 2.08 6.74 14.45
N PRO A 155 1.96 6.99 15.76
CA PRO A 155 1.13 6.17 16.66
C PRO A 155 -0.36 6.15 16.29
N ASN A 156 -0.82 7.14 15.53
CA ASN A 156 -2.20 7.25 15.07
C ASN A 156 -2.40 6.67 13.66
N LEU A 157 -1.39 6.04 13.06
CA LEU A 157 -1.44 5.58 11.67
C LEU A 157 -2.62 4.67 11.40
N ILE A 158 -2.90 3.72 12.29
CA ILE A 158 -4.01 2.77 12.15
C ILE A 158 -5.35 3.52 12.10
N SER A 159 -5.59 4.42 13.06
CA SER A 159 -6.81 5.23 13.06
C SER A 159 -6.90 6.17 11.85
N THR A 160 -5.77 6.69 11.36
CA THR A 160 -5.69 7.55 10.18
C THR A 160 -6.02 6.75 8.92
N PHE A 161 -5.52 5.52 8.81
CA PHE A 161 -5.82 4.60 7.71
C PHE A 161 -7.31 4.24 7.67
N LEU A 162 -7.92 3.92 8.82
CA LEU A 162 -9.35 3.62 8.88
C LEU A 162 -10.22 4.84 8.54
N GLU A 163 -9.81 6.05 8.90
CA GLU A 163 -10.51 7.28 8.47
C GLU A 163 -10.39 7.49 6.95
N LEU A 164 -9.24 7.16 6.36
CA LEU A 164 -9.08 7.19 4.90
C LEU A 164 -9.93 6.11 4.23
N GLU A 165 -9.95 4.88 4.74
CA GLU A 165 -10.73 3.78 4.18
C GLU A 165 -12.22 4.16 4.07
N ASP A 166 -12.82 4.63 5.17
CA ASP A 166 -14.21 5.09 5.26
C ASP A 166 -14.53 6.23 4.26
N ARG A 167 -13.51 6.96 3.77
CA ARG A 167 -13.66 8.14 2.89
C ARG A 167 -12.91 8.05 1.57
N SER A 168 -12.32 6.90 1.25
CA SER A 168 -11.40 6.73 0.12
C SER A 168 -12.05 7.05 -1.23
N TRP A 169 -13.37 6.82 -1.33
CA TRP A 169 -14.19 7.24 -2.46
C TRP A 169 -14.06 8.74 -2.77
N GLN A 170 -13.88 9.60 -1.77
CA GLN A 170 -13.71 11.04 -1.98
C GLN A 170 -12.42 11.36 -2.74
N ILE A 171 -11.36 10.57 -2.54
CA ILE A 171 -10.11 10.70 -3.30
C ILE A 171 -10.30 10.13 -4.71
N LEU A 172 -10.90 8.94 -4.82
CA LEU A 172 -11.13 8.27 -6.11
C LEU A 172 -12.01 9.09 -7.07
N TYR A 173 -13.04 9.75 -6.54
CA TYR A 173 -13.91 10.65 -7.32
C TYR A 173 -13.36 12.08 -7.42
N GLU A 174 -12.11 12.30 -7.02
CA GLU A 174 -11.40 13.59 -7.15
C GLU A 174 -12.15 14.76 -6.48
N ILE A 175 -12.84 14.48 -5.36
CA ILE A 175 -13.58 15.51 -4.63
C ILE A 175 -12.58 16.55 -4.08
N PRO A 176 -12.75 17.85 -4.38
CA PRO A 176 -11.80 18.88 -3.96
C PRO A 176 -11.61 18.95 -2.44
N ALA A 177 -10.38 19.25 -2.01
CA ALA A 177 -10.00 19.28 -0.59
C ALA A 177 -10.91 20.11 0.34
N PRO A 178 -11.49 21.26 -0.06
CA PRO A 178 -12.44 21.97 0.78
C PRO A 178 -13.67 21.14 1.20
N PHE A 179 -14.11 20.19 0.36
CA PHE A 179 -15.28 19.34 0.59
C PHE A 179 -14.95 17.94 1.12
N ALA A 180 -13.68 17.53 1.01
CA ALA A 180 -13.19 16.21 1.41
C ALA A 180 -12.01 16.29 2.40
N ARG A 181 -11.94 17.35 3.22
CA ARG A 181 -10.77 17.70 4.03
C ARG A 181 -10.21 16.53 4.84
N LYS A 182 -11.08 15.75 5.49
CA LYS A 182 -10.68 14.60 6.31
C LYS A 182 -10.00 13.51 5.48
N ALA A 183 -10.51 13.20 4.28
CA ALA A 183 -9.91 12.21 3.39
C ALA A 183 -8.53 12.65 2.92
N HIS A 184 -8.38 13.90 2.49
CA HIS A 184 -7.09 14.45 2.05
C HIS A 184 -6.08 14.50 3.20
N GLN A 185 -6.49 14.96 4.40
CA GLN A 185 -5.62 14.97 5.58
C GLN A 185 -5.17 13.57 6.00
N ALA A 186 -6.08 12.58 5.98
CA ALA A 186 -5.75 11.20 6.30
C ALA A 186 -4.77 10.60 5.28
N ARG A 187 -5.02 10.81 3.98
CA ARG A 187 -4.09 10.42 2.90
C ARG A 187 -2.71 11.03 3.11
N ASP A 188 -2.65 12.34 3.28
CA ASP A 188 -1.38 13.07 3.39
C ASP A 188 -0.60 12.63 4.64
N GLY A 189 -1.29 12.41 5.76
CA GLY A 189 -0.68 11.89 6.99
C GLY A 189 -0.10 10.48 6.85
N ILE A 190 -0.74 9.61 6.06
CA ILE A 190 -0.22 8.26 5.74
C ILE A 190 1.01 8.38 4.84
N ILE A 191 0.93 9.18 3.77
CA ILE A 191 2.04 9.42 2.84
C ILE A 191 3.26 9.95 3.61
N ASP A 192 3.08 10.94 4.48
CA ASP A 192 4.16 11.54 5.25
C ASP A 192 4.79 10.55 6.25
N ALA A 193 3.99 9.68 6.87
CA ALA A 193 4.52 8.64 7.77
C ALA A 193 5.35 7.60 7.02
N ILE A 194 4.84 7.10 5.89
CA ILE A 194 5.56 6.14 5.06
C ILE A 194 6.82 6.77 4.46
N GLN A 195 6.78 8.06 4.09
CA GLN A 195 7.95 8.76 3.57
C GLN A 195 9.08 8.79 4.61
N LYS A 196 8.76 9.15 5.86
CA LYS A 196 9.74 9.16 6.97
C LYS A 196 10.34 7.77 7.20
N TRP A 197 9.57 6.72 7.00
CA TRP A 197 10.07 5.35 7.08
C TRP A 197 11.09 5.06 5.97
N PHE A 198 10.81 5.44 4.72
CA PHE A 198 11.77 5.30 3.61
C PHE A 198 13.00 6.22 3.72
N ASP A 199 12.84 7.38 4.36
CA ASP A 199 13.95 8.31 4.66
C ASP A 199 14.84 7.78 5.80
N THR A 200 14.38 6.80 6.58
CA THR A 200 15.17 6.13 7.62
C THR A 200 16.13 5.13 6.99
N ALA A 201 17.39 5.10 7.46
CA ALA A 201 18.42 4.25 6.88
C ALA A 201 18.07 2.75 7.04
N PRO A 202 18.38 1.87 6.07
CA PRO A 202 18.06 0.45 6.12
C PRO A 202 18.46 -0.27 7.42
N GLY A 203 19.62 0.08 7.99
CA GLY A 203 20.09 -0.51 9.26
C GLY A 203 19.23 -0.15 10.47
N ASP A 204 18.52 0.96 10.43
CA ASP A 204 17.59 1.43 11.48
C ASP A 204 16.15 0.96 11.24
N ARG A 205 15.90 0.24 10.13
CA ARG A 205 14.63 -0.44 9.81
C ARG A 205 14.86 -1.95 9.63
N PRO A 206 15.31 -2.67 10.69
CA PRO A 206 15.66 -4.09 10.59
C PRO A 206 14.44 -4.98 10.31
N ASP A 207 13.24 -4.48 10.63
CA ASP A 207 11.97 -5.17 10.44
C ASP A 207 11.27 -4.68 9.16
N GLY A 208 10.57 -5.57 8.47
CA GLY A 208 9.79 -5.27 7.27
C GLY A 208 9.75 -6.47 6.32
N SER A 209 8.84 -6.45 5.35
CA SER A 209 8.72 -7.58 4.44
C SER A 209 9.78 -7.55 3.35
N TRP A 210 10.11 -8.74 2.84
CA TRP A 210 10.94 -8.89 1.65
C TRP A 210 10.41 -8.07 0.47
N TRP A 211 9.08 -8.06 0.27
CA TRP A 211 8.43 -7.27 -0.78
C TRP A 211 8.74 -5.77 -0.68
N MET A 212 8.63 -5.19 0.52
CA MET A 212 8.91 -3.75 0.70
C MET A 212 10.36 -3.41 0.37
N SER A 213 11.31 -4.20 0.88
CA SER A 213 12.74 -4.00 0.62
C SER A 213 13.08 -4.17 -0.87
N THR A 214 12.44 -5.13 -1.54
CA THR A 214 12.62 -5.38 -2.97
C THR A 214 12.06 -4.25 -3.82
N MET A 215 10.83 -3.81 -3.53
CA MET A 215 10.20 -2.68 -4.22
C MET A 215 11.02 -1.39 -4.05
N GLU A 216 11.52 -1.12 -2.84
CA GLU A 216 12.38 0.05 -2.60
C GLU A 216 13.68 -0.01 -3.40
N ALA A 217 14.34 -1.18 -3.44
CA ALA A 217 15.58 -1.36 -4.20
C ALA A 217 15.36 -1.15 -5.71
N GLU A 218 14.29 -1.70 -6.27
CA GLU A 218 13.93 -1.52 -7.69
C GLU A 218 13.52 -0.06 -7.99
N MET A 219 12.77 0.60 -7.11
CA MET A 219 12.46 2.02 -7.30
C MET A 219 13.71 2.91 -7.18
N LYS A 220 14.63 2.60 -6.25
CA LYS A 220 15.91 3.32 -6.11
C LYS A 220 16.85 3.09 -7.28
N SER A 221 16.89 1.90 -7.88
CA SER A 221 17.68 1.62 -9.09
C SER A 221 17.22 2.46 -10.28
N LEU A 222 15.93 2.80 -10.31
CA LEU A 222 15.33 3.72 -11.27
C LEU A 222 15.38 5.19 -10.83
N ALA A 223 16.15 5.53 -9.80
CA ALA A 223 16.35 6.86 -9.23
C ALA A 223 15.07 7.53 -8.68
N PHE A 224 14.13 6.77 -8.11
CA PHE A 224 13.00 7.35 -7.38
C PHE A 224 13.47 7.85 -6.02
N SER A 225 13.06 9.07 -5.66
CA SER A 225 13.19 9.59 -4.30
C SER A 225 12.16 8.96 -3.36
N SER A 226 12.39 9.01 -2.04
CA SER A 226 11.43 8.50 -1.05
C SER A 226 10.03 9.12 -1.20
N ARG A 227 9.95 10.40 -1.57
CA ARG A 227 8.67 11.09 -1.82
C ARG A 227 7.94 10.51 -3.03
N GLU A 228 8.67 10.18 -4.09
CA GLU A 228 8.10 9.53 -5.27
C GLU A 228 7.66 8.10 -4.97
N ILE A 229 8.44 7.33 -4.20
CA ILE A 229 8.09 5.96 -3.79
C ILE A 229 6.72 5.92 -3.10
N VAL A 230 6.39 6.91 -2.26
CA VAL A 230 5.11 6.97 -1.55
C VAL A 230 3.97 7.61 -2.35
N GLY A 231 4.18 7.92 -3.63
CA GLY A 231 3.19 8.59 -4.49
C GLY A 231 2.91 10.04 -4.08
N GLY A 232 3.80 10.65 -3.28
CA GLY A 232 3.67 12.03 -2.83
C GLY A 232 4.05 13.01 -3.93
N LYS A 233 3.34 14.14 -4.02
CA LYS A 233 3.74 15.24 -4.92
C LYS A 233 5.15 15.69 -4.58
N VAL A 234 6.04 15.70 -5.57
CA VAL A 234 7.32 16.43 -5.49
C VAL A 234 7.01 17.91 -5.69
N LEU A 235 7.16 18.70 -4.63
CA LEU A 235 7.15 20.15 -4.78
C LEU A 235 8.41 20.53 -5.57
N ARG A 236 8.28 20.78 -6.87
CA ARG A 236 9.36 21.43 -7.64
C ARG A 236 9.71 22.71 -6.90
N LYS A 237 10.95 22.81 -6.39
CA LYS A 237 11.50 24.09 -5.91
C LYS A 237 11.39 25.06 -7.07
N GLY A 238 10.44 25.98 -7.00
CA GLY A 238 10.34 27.05 -7.97
C GLY A 238 11.67 27.80 -7.99
N ASN A 239 12.30 27.87 -9.16
CA ASN A 239 13.35 28.83 -9.43
C ASN A 239 12.77 30.20 -9.10
N ARG A 240 13.11 30.76 -7.93
CA ARG A 240 13.08 32.20 -7.74
C ARG A 240 14.23 32.74 -8.58
N GLU A 241 13.99 32.90 -9.88
CA GLU A 241 14.75 33.87 -10.64
C GLU A 241 14.56 35.21 -9.95
N LYS A 242 15.65 35.70 -9.37
CA LYS A 242 15.78 37.08 -8.95
C LYS A 242 15.70 37.93 -10.22
N THR A 243 14.54 38.49 -10.49
CA THR A 243 14.45 39.68 -11.34
C THR A 243 15.17 40.80 -10.59
N ARG A 244 16.31 41.23 -11.17
CA ARG A 244 16.97 42.49 -10.85
C ARG A 244 16.17 43.65 -11.43
#